data_AF-A0A7S2VFR9-F1
#
_entry.id   AF-A0A7S2VFR9-F1
#
_cell.length_a   1.000
_cell.length_b   1.000
_cell.length_c   1.000
_cell.angle_alpha   90.00
_cell.angle_beta   90.00
_cell.angle_gamma   90.00
#
_symmetry.space_group_name_H-M   'P 1'
#
loop_
_entity.id
_entity.type
_entity.pdbx_description
1 polymer ?
#
loop_
_entity_poly.entity_id
_entity_poly.type
_entity_poly.pdbx_seq_one_letter_code
_entity_poly.pdbx_strand_id
1 'polypeptide(L)'
;PPSAPGAFAPPPPSYDAMLSGSAPPAPEPEIVPIGENELGVSACLLLSALAPIQSARKSLVESETFVKALSSLAGDTAVAELRYAGLKLVSALLPYVAGEDKDSTDRLSEVLLSALTSEHKLKPTRKLNANLLHCTAVAGIVVVYDFLSEEQQEVSGKAIAAHFMKTVKLCSVARSTAKQAQKHHAAELSYNLTLALLMVRGKEFMNEVFTQEVLSSFLNLIQWRRDPKTAVDKADERSWDASISNCLLILSLLLWRPDDILDKANIDLKSLASTSLMVARPGKAPRKAIDIKSALTKISEGNDASAGLSAKRVLDRLF
;
A
#
# COMPACT_ATOMS: atom_id res chain seq x y z
N PRO A 1 -84.54 31.42 -21.48
CA PRO A 1 -84.28 29.95 -21.51
C PRO A 1 -83.88 29.44 -20.12
N PRO A 2 -84.59 28.46 -19.55
CA PRO A 2 -84.46 28.06 -18.16
C PRO A 2 -83.28 27.11 -17.95
N SER A 3 -82.54 27.32 -16.87
CA SER A 3 -81.55 26.37 -16.34
C SER A 3 -82.28 25.27 -15.57
N ALA A 4 -82.23 24.04 -16.11
CA ALA A 4 -82.76 22.82 -15.48
C ALA A 4 -81.75 22.22 -14.47
N PRO A 5 -82.23 21.46 -13.47
CA PRO A 5 -81.46 21.05 -12.30
C PRO A 5 -80.88 19.62 -12.39
N GLY A 6 -79.80 19.39 -11.66
CA GLY A 6 -79.50 18.10 -11.02
C GLY A 6 -78.49 17.17 -11.70
N ALA A 7 -77.42 16.85 -10.97
CA ALA A 7 -76.91 15.48 -10.86
C ALA A 7 -76.18 15.35 -9.51
N PHE A 8 -76.79 14.59 -8.59
CA PHE A 8 -76.21 14.23 -7.30
C PHE A 8 -74.97 13.34 -7.51
N ALA A 9 -73.90 13.59 -6.75
CA ALA A 9 -72.71 12.75 -6.73
C ALA A 9 -73.05 11.34 -6.20
N PRO A 10 -72.42 10.27 -6.74
CA PRO A 10 -72.65 8.92 -6.24
C PRO A 10 -72.19 8.80 -4.77
N PRO A 11 -72.90 8.00 -3.94
CA PRO A 11 -72.49 7.79 -2.56
C PRO A 11 -71.13 7.06 -2.51
N PRO A 12 -70.31 7.35 -1.49
CA PRO A 12 -69.02 6.70 -1.31
C PRO A 12 -69.19 5.18 -1.12
N PRO A 13 -68.19 4.37 -1.52
CA PRO A 13 -68.23 2.92 -1.37
C PRO A 13 -68.42 2.54 0.11
N SER A 14 -69.17 1.46 0.35
CA SER A 14 -69.41 0.97 1.71
C SER A 14 -68.10 0.47 2.35
N TYR A 15 -68.05 0.57 3.69
CA TYR A 15 -66.89 0.21 4.49
C TYR A 15 -66.44 -1.26 4.28
N ASP A 16 -67.35 -2.15 3.90
CA ASP A 16 -67.07 -3.56 3.60
C ASP A 16 -66.29 -3.76 2.29
N ALA A 17 -66.39 -2.83 1.33
CA ALA A 17 -65.61 -2.88 0.09
C ALA A 17 -64.14 -2.42 0.30
N MET A 18 -63.86 -1.69 1.38
CA MET A 18 -62.49 -1.27 1.73
C MET A 18 -61.70 -2.34 2.48
N LEU A 19 -62.36 -3.31 3.11
CA LEU A 19 -61.72 -4.36 3.90
C LEU A 19 -61.40 -5.64 3.12
N SER A 20 -61.94 -5.81 1.91
CA SER A 20 -61.70 -6.99 1.05
C SER A 20 -60.54 -6.81 0.05
N GLY A 21 -59.90 -5.64 0.04
CA GLY A 21 -58.71 -5.37 -0.76
C GLY A 21 -57.47 -6.01 -0.14
N SER A 22 -57.31 -7.32 -0.30
CA SER A 22 -56.01 -7.97 -0.10
C SER A 22 -55.03 -7.34 -1.09
N ALA A 23 -54.20 -6.41 -0.62
CA ALA A 23 -53.05 -5.95 -1.38
C ALA A 23 -52.25 -7.20 -1.81
N PRO A 24 -51.82 -7.31 -3.08
CA PRO A 24 -51.00 -8.42 -3.50
C PRO A 24 -49.79 -8.50 -2.56
N PRO A 25 -49.40 -9.69 -2.08
CA PRO A 25 -48.25 -9.83 -1.21
C PRO A 25 -47.06 -9.17 -1.91
N ALA A 26 -46.35 -8.30 -1.18
CA ALA A 26 -45.13 -7.70 -1.67
C ALA A 26 -44.24 -8.83 -2.20
N PRO A 27 -43.64 -8.70 -3.40
CA PRO A 27 -42.78 -9.74 -3.93
C PRO A 27 -41.73 -10.06 -2.86
N GLU A 28 -41.69 -11.34 -2.46
CA GLU A 28 -40.72 -11.81 -1.49
C GLU A 28 -39.33 -11.37 -1.97
N PRO A 29 -38.49 -10.81 -1.08
CA PRO A 29 -37.17 -10.36 -1.47
C PRO A 29 -36.44 -11.54 -2.10
N GLU A 30 -36.12 -11.41 -3.38
CA GLU A 30 -35.39 -12.42 -4.14
C GLU A 30 -34.08 -12.69 -3.40
N ILE A 31 -33.95 -13.86 -2.78
CA ILE A 31 -32.75 -14.27 -2.07
C ILE A 31 -31.70 -14.54 -3.15
N VAL A 32 -30.94 -13.51 -3.50
CA VAL A 32 -29.79 -13.65 -4.38
C VAL A 32 -28.77 -14.54 -3.66
N PRO A 33 -28.40 -15.71 -4.22
CA PRO A 33 -27.42 -16.57 -3.59
C PRO A 33 -26.08 -15.85 -3.51
N ILE A 34 -25.60 -15.63 -2.29
CA ILE A 34 -24.27 -15.06 -2.04
C ILE A 34 -23.23 -16.06 -2.56
N GLY A 35 -22.35 -15.61 -3.44
CA GLY A 35 -21.26 -16.46 -3.94
C GLY A 35 -20.27 -16.82 -2.82
N GLU A 36 -19.64 -17.99 -2.88
CA GLU A 36 -18.69 -18.47 -1.85
C GLU A 36 -17.57 -17.45 -1.54
N ASN A 37 -17.11 -16.72 -2.55
CA ASN A 37 -16.11 -15.66 -2.39
C ASN A 37 -16.64 -14.44 -1.62
N GLU A 38 -17.89 -14.05 -1.84
CA GLU A 38 -18.52 -12.92 -1.14
C GLU A 38 -18.76 -13.27 0.33
N LEU A 39 -19.13 -14.52 0.60
CA LEU A 39 -19.22 -15.05 1.96
C LEU A 39 -17.85 -15.02 2.63
N GLY A 40 -16.79 -15.48 1.94
CA GLY A 40 -15.41 -15.45 2.45
C GLY A 40 -14.92 -14.03 2.75
N VAL A 41 -15.19 -13.07 1.87
CA VAL A 41 -14.85 -11.65 2.09
C VAL A 41 -15.60 -11.11 3.31
N SER A 42 -16.91 -11.37 3.40
CA SER A 42 -17.75 -10.91 4.51
C SER A 42 -17.30 -11.51 5.85
N ALA A 43 -16.92 -12.78 5.86
CA ALA A 43 -16.35 -13.44 7.03
C ALA A 43 -15.03 -12.78 7.45
N CYS A 44 -14.13 -12.48 6.51
CA CYS A 44 -12.88 -11.79 6.82
C CYS A 44 -13.12 -10.40 7.44
N LEU A 45 -14.09 -9.65 6.91
CA LEU A 45 -14.45 -8.32 7.42
C LEU A 45 -15.06 -8.40 8.82
N LEU A 46 -15.96 -9.36 9.06
CA LEU A 46 -16.53 -9.59 10.39
C LEU A 46 -15.44 -9.93 11.40
N LEU A 47 -14.55 -10.87 11.07
CA LEU A 47 -13.44 -11.25 11.93
C LEU A 47 -12.48 -10.08 12.19
N SER A 48 -12.28 -9.21 11.21
CA SER A 48 -11.46 -8.00 11.38
C SER A 48 -12.08 -7.05 12.40
N ALA A 49 -13.40 -6.90 12.40
CA ALA A 49 -14.13 -6.07 13.36
C ALA A 49 -14.08 -6.65 14.79
N LEU A 50 -13.86 -7.97 14.92
CA LEU A 50 -13.72 -8.65 16.20
C LEU A 50 -12.27 -8.65 16.74
N ALA A 51 -11.27 -8.26 15.95
CA ALA A 51 -9.87 -8.21 16.37
C ALA A 51 -9.59 -7.45 17.70
N PRO A 52 -10.29 -6.34 18.01
CA PRO A 52 -10.10 -5.65 19.29
C PRO A 52 -10.60 -6.45 20.52
N ILE A 53 -11.45 -7.45 20.33
CA ILE A 53 -12.03 -8.25 21.41
C ILE A 53 -11.04 -9.37 21.79
N GLN A 54 -10.46 -9.27 22.98
CA GLN A 54 -9.37 -10.17 23.42
C GLN A 54 -9.71 -11.66 23.33
N SER A 55 -10.90 -12.08 23.78
CA SER A 55 -11.32 -13.49 23.76
C SER A 55 -11.45 -14.03 22.32
N ALA A 56 -12.04 -13.23 21.43
CA ALA A 56 -12.17 -13.58 20.01
C ALA A 56 -10.81 -13.65 19.34
N ARG A 57 -9.96 -12.62 19.52
CA ARG A 57 -8.60 -12.57 18.98
C ARG A 57 -7.78 -13.79 19.42
N LYS A 58 -7.73 -14.06 20.73
CA LYS A 58 -6.97 -15.19 21.28
C LYS A 58 -7.40 -16.51 20.63
N SER A 59 -8.70 -16.74 20.55
CA SER A 59 -9.27 -17.94 19.91
C SER A 59 -8.90 -18.07 18.43
N LEU A 60 -8.82 -16.95 17.71
CA LEU A 60 -8.44 -16.94 16.30
C LEU A 60 -6.95 -17.24 16.12
N VAL A 61 -6.09 -16.52 16.83
CA VAL A 61 -4.64 -16.55 16.62
C VAL A 61 -4.01 -17.84 17.16
N GLU A 62 -4.54 -18.41 18.24
CA GLU A 62 -4.09 -19.70 18.77
C GLU A 62 -4.53 -20.89 17.91
N SER A 63 -5.50 -20.69 17.01
CA SER A 63 -5.98 -21.74 16.11
C SER A 63 -5.05 -21.90 14.91
N GLU A 64 -4.26 -22.99 14.89
CA GLU A 64 -3.41 -23.31 13.74
C GLU A 64 -4.20 -23.43 12.43
N THR A 65 -5.39 -24.02 12.49
CA THR A 65 -6.26 -24.18 11.32
C THR A 65 -6.65 -22.83 10.74
N PHE A 66 -6.93 -21.86 11.61
CA PHE A 66 -7.26 -20.50 11.19
C PHE A 66 -6.05 -19.80 10.56
N VAL A 67 -4.86 -19.88 11.16
CA VAL A 67 -3.64 -19.27 10.60
C VAL A 67 -3.27 -19.90 9.24
N LYS A 68 -3.41 -21.22 9.11
CA LYS A 68 -3.22 -21.93 7.83
C LYS A 68 -4.25 -21.48 6.78
N ALA A 69 -5.52 -21.33 7.17
CA ALA A 69 -6.56 -20.81 6.30
C ALA A 69 -6.24 -19.37 5.85
N LEU A 70 -5.84 -18.48 6.76
CA LEU A 70 -5.41 -17.11 6.44
C LEU A 70 -4.25 -17.08 5.46
N SER A 71 -3.26 -17.95 5.65
CA SER A 71 -2.11 -18.07 4.75
C SER A 71 -2.56 -18.46 3.33
N SER A 72 -3.51 -19.39 3.23
CA SER A 72 -4.11 -19.80 1.94
C SER A 72 -4.91 -18.67 1.30
N LEU A 73 -5.73 -17.96 2.09
CA LEU A 73 -6.56 -16.85 1.63
C LEU A 73 -5.71 -15.67 1.14
N ALA A 74 -4.63 -15.34 1.85
CA ALA A 74 -3.70 -14.28 1.48
C ALA A 74 -2.70 -14.69 0.38
N GLY A 75 -2.69 -15.97 -0.01
CA GLY A 75 -1.80 -16.55 -1.00
C GLY A 75 -2.20 -16.25 -2.46
N ASP A 76 -1.37 -16.70 -3.39
CA ASP A 76 -1.53 -16.45 -4.84
C ASP A 76 -2.69 -17.20 -5.50
N THR A 77 -3.21 -18.23 -4.85
CA THR A 77 -4.28 -19.08 -5.38
C THR A 77 -5.67 -18.54 -5.13
N ALA A 78 -5.82 -17.59 -4.21
CA ALA A 78 -7.10 -17.00 -3.88
C ALA A 78 -7.54 -15.94 -4.90
N VAL A 79 -8.86 -15.75 -5.02
CA VAL A 79 -9.45 -14.65 -5.78
C VAL A 79 -9.02 -13.32 -5.14
N ALA A 80 -8.77 -12.31 -5.95
CA ALA A 80 -8.12 -11.06 -5.55
C ALA A 80 -8.82 -10.36 -4.36
N GLU A 81 -10.15 -10.33 -4.36
CA GLU A 81 -10.97 -9.71 -3.32
C GLU A 81 -10.83 -10.44 -2.00
N LEU A 82 -10.86 -11.78 -2.03
CA LEU A 82 -10.71 -12.63 -0.87
C LEU A 82 -9.29 -12.51 -0.30
N ARG A 83 -8.30 -12.43 -1.19
CA ARG A 83 -6.90 -12.19 -0.82
C ARG A 83 -6.71 -10.86 -0.10
N TYR A 84 -7.28 -9.79 -0.66
CA TYR A 84 -7.24 -8.47 -0.03
C TYR A 84 -7.95 -8.48 1.33
N ALA A 85 -9.09 -9.15 1.45
CA ALA A 85 -9.82 -9.27 2.71
C ALA A 85 -9.02 -10.07 3.76
N GLY A 86 -8.35 -11.16 3.35
CA GLY A 86 -7.44 -11.93 4.20
C GLY A 86 -6.27 -11.10 4.71
N LEU A 87 -5.61 -10.31 3.84
CA LEU A 87 -4.53 -9.41 4.24
C LEU A 87 -5.00 -8.32 5.20
N LYS A 88 -6.20 -7.78 4.99
CA LYS A 88 -6.82 -6.83 5.94
C LYS A 88 -7.07 -7.45 7.30
N LEU A 89 -7.56 -8.69 7.34
CA LEU A 89 -7.79 -9.41 8.57
C LEU A 89 -6.49 -9.64 9.33
N VAL A 90 -5.44 -10.10 8.65
CA VAL A 90 -4.10 -10.23 9.27
C VAL A 90 -3.63 -8.86 9.81
N SER A 91 -3.73 -7.81 9.01
CA SER A 91 -3.33 -6.45 9.40
C SER A 91 -4.16 -5.89 10.57
N ALA A 92 -5.42 -6.31 10.72
CA ALA A 92 -6.28 -5.92 11.83
C ALA A 92 -5.96 -6.69 13.12
N LEU A 93 -5.49 -7.93 13.03
CA LEU A 93 -5.11 -8.76 14.18
C LEU A 93 -3.75 -8.36 14.75
N LEU A 94 -2.78 -8.03 13.88
CA LEU A 94 -1.39 -7.75 14.23
C LEU A 94 -1.17 -6.73 15.36
N PRO A 95 -1.82 -5.55 15.40
CA PRO A 95 -1.63 -4.57 16.48
C PRO A 95 -1.92 -5.12 17.88
N TYR A 96 -2.72 -6.18 17.97
CA TYR A 96 -3.20 -6.73 19.23
C TYR A 96 -2.49 -8.01 19.66
N VAL A 97 -1.68 -8.61 18.78
CA VAL A 97 -0.79 -9.73 19.12
C VAL A 97 0.65 -9.27 19.35
N ALA A 98 1.00 -8.11 18.77
CA ALA A 98 2.31 -7.49 18.91
C ALA A 98 2.67 -7.31 20.39
N GLY A 99 3.75 -8.00 20.81
CA GLY A 99 4.26 -7.94 22.18
C GLY A 99 3.53 -8.83 23.21
N GLU A 100 2.40 -9.45 22.87
CA GLU A 100 1.76 -10.47 23.73
C GLU A 100 2.38 -11.86 23.49
N ASP A 101 2.57 -12.23 22.22
CA ASP A 101 3.14 -13.51 21.81
C ASP A 101 3.98 -13.33 20.54
N LYS A 102 5.28 -13.60 20.67
CA LYS A 102 6.25 -13.46 19.59
C LYS A 102 5.99 -14.46 18.47
N ASP A 103 5.66 -15.71 18.80
CA ASP A 103 5.45 -16.77 17.81
C ASP A 103 4.19 -16.52 16.99
N SER A 104 3.14 -15.99 17.61
CA SER A 104 1.93 -15.56 16.91
C SER A 104 2.14 -14.34 16.02
N THR A 105 2.97 -13.40 16.47
CA THR A 105 3.33 -12.21 15.68
C THR A 105 4.14 -12.62 14.44
N ASP A 106 5.15 -13.46 14.62
CA ASP A 106 6.00 -13.99 13.54
C ASP A 106 5.21 -14.86 12.53
N ARG A 107 4.23 -15.66 12.98
CA ARG A 107 3.37 -16.44 12.07
C ARG A 107 2.46 -15.56 11.21
N LEU A 108 1.91 -14.47 11.77
CA LEU A 108 1.02 -13.58 11.04
C LEU A 108 1.80 -12.64 10.10
N SER A 109 3.00 -12.21 10.48
CA SER A 109 3.88 -11.44 9.59
C SER A 109 4.37 -12.27 8.40
N GLU A 110 4.60 -13.58 8.55
CA GLU A 110 4.92 -14.48 7.43
C GLU A 110 3.86 -14.43 6.33
N VAL A 111 2.58 -14.33 6.70
CA VAL A 111 1.49 -14.19 5.74
C VAL A 111 1.62 -12.89 4.94
N LEU A 112 1.95 -11.78 5.60
CA LEU A 112 2.16 -10.50 4.93
C LEU A 112 3.41 -10.50 4.06
N LEU A 113 4.49 -11.10 4.53
CA LEU A 113 5.76 -11.21 3.82
C LEU A 113 5.62 -12.08 2.56
N SER A 114 4.88 -13.19 2.66
CA SER A 114 4.53 -14.03 1.52
C SER A 114 3.75 -13.23 0.47
N ALA A 115 2.77 -12.43 0.89
CA ALA A 115 2.04 -11.56 -0.02
C ALA A 115 2.93 -10.48 -0.66
N LEU A 116 3.84 -9.86 0.10
CA LEU A 116 4.77 -8.84 -0.41
C LEU A 116 5.77 -9.38 -1.45
N THR A 117 6.20 -10.63 -1.28
CA THR A 117 7.19 -11.28 -2.15
C THR A 117 6.57 -11.96 -3.37
N SER A 118 5.26 -12.23 -3.33
CA SER A 118 4.56 -12.90 -4.42
C SER A 118 4.44 -12.07 -5.71
N GLU A 119 4.42 -12.77 -6.85
CA GLU A 119 4.18 -12.16 -8.15
C GLU A 119 2.68 -12.19 -8.47
N HIS A 120 1.95 -11.19 -7.97
CA HIS A 120 0.52 -11.06 -8.18
C HIS A 120 0.13 -11.06 -9.68
N LYS A 121 -0.38 -12.18 -10.19
CA LYS A 121 -0.95 -12.31 -11.55
C LYS A 121 -2.40 -11.81 -11.57
N LEU A 122 -2.59 -10.53 -11.31
CA LEU A 122 -3.92 -9.90 -11.23
C LEU A 122 -4.27 -9.18 -12.53
N LYS A 123 -5.54 -9.27 -12.95
CA LYS A 123 -6.11 -8.32 -13.91
C LYS A 123 -6.38 -7.01 -13.15
N PRO A 124 -5.60 -5.95 -13.37
CA PRO A 124 -5.68 -4.75 -12.53
C PRO A 124 -6.98 -4.00 -12.79
N THR A 125 -7.69 -3.65 -11.71
CA THR A 125 -8.77 -2.68 -11.72
C THR A 125 -8.34 -1.42 -10.96
N ARG A 126 -9.14 -0.35 -11.06
CA ARG A 126 -8.89 0.87 -10.25
C ARG A 126 -9.07 0.63 -8.75
N LYS A 127 -9.95 -0.29 -8.36
CA LYS A 127 -10.28 -0.57 -6.95
C LYS A 127 -9.38 -1.64 -6.33
N LEU A 128 -8.84 -2.53 -7.15
CA LEU A 128 -8.03 -3.65 -6.70
C LEU A 128 -6.94 -3.95 -7.72
N ASN A 129 -5.69 -3.80 -7.28
CA ASN A 129 -4.50 -4.09 -8.05
C ASN A 129 -3.38 -4.59 -7.13
N ALA A 130 -2.26 -5.01 -7.72
CA ALA A 130 -1.11 -5.51 -6.98
C ALA A 130 -0.55 -4.50 -5.96
N ASN A 131 -0.53 -3.21 -6.30
CA ASN A 131 0.00 -2.19 -5.38
C ASN A 131 -0.83 -2.09 -4.11
N LEU A 132 -2.16 -2.21 -4.20
CA LEU A 132 -3.04 -2.16 -3.02
C LEU A 132 -2.77 -3.34 -2.08
N LEU A 133 -2.56 -4.54 -2.63
CA LEU A 133 -2.22 -5.73 -1.84
C LEU A 133 -0.87 -5.55 -1.14
N HIS A 134 0.17 -5.17 -1.88
CA HIS A 134 1.49 -4.90 -1.30
C HIS A 134 1.44 -3.75 -0.28
N CYS A 135 0.63 -2.72 -0.53
CA CYS A 135 0.46 -1.59 0.38
C CYS A 135 -0.12 -2.06 1.72
N THR A 136 -1.13 -2.92 1.68
CA THR A 136 -1.74 -3.52 2.87
C THR A 136 -0.73 -4.38 3.62
N ALA A 137 0.01 -5.22 2.89
CA ALA A 137 1.03 -6.08 3.48
C ALA A 137 2.15 -5.28 4.18
N VAL A 138 2.70 -4.27 3.52
CA VAL A 138 3.77 -3.43 4.09
C VAL A 138 3.25 -2.62 5.28
N ALA A 139 2.04 -2.07 5.20
CA ALA A 139 1.44 -1.34 6.32
C ALA A 139 1.27 -2.23 7.56
N GLY A 140 0.84 -3.49 7.38
CA GLY A 140 0.78 -4.45 8.48
C GLY A 140 2.17 -4.79 9.05
N ILE A 141 3.18 -4.99 8.20
CA ILE A 141 4.57 -5.23 8.65
C ILE A 141 5.10 -4.05 9.47
N VAL A 142 4.86 -2.80 9.03
CA VAL A 142 5.29 -1.58 9.75
C VAL A 142 4.77 -1.54 11.18
N VAL A 143 3.53 -1.98 11.41
CA VAL A 143 2.93 -1.99 12.76
C VAL A 143 3.69 -2.90 13.72
N VAL A 144 4.19 -4.03 13.24
CA VAL A 144 4.75 -5.09 14.10
C VAL A 144 6.24 -5.27 13.97
N TYR A 145 6.90 -4.48 13.11
CA TYR A 145 8.29 -4.71 12.72
C TYR A 145 9.24 -4.84 13.92
N ASP A 146 9.10 -3.98 14.94
CA ASP A 146 9.95 -4.03 16.14
C ASP A 146 9.66 -5.20 17.08
N PHE A 147 8.52 -5.88 16.90
CA PHE A 147 8.13 -7.06 17.68
C PHE A 147 8.53 -8.38 17.01
N LEU A 148 8.95 -8.34 15.73
CA LEU A 148 9.41 -9.52 15.00
C LEU A 148 10.75 -10.03 15.56
N SER A 149 11.03 -11.32 15.38
CA SER A 149 12.39 -11.84 15.55
C SER A 149 13.40 -11.12 14.65
N GLU A 150 14.67 -11.03 15.07
CA GLU A 150 15.73 -10.36 14.31
C GLU A 150 15.87 -10.95 12.89
N GLU A 151 15.78 -12.29 12.78
CA GLU A 151 15.76 -12.99 11.49
C GLU A 151 14.60 -12.52 10.61
N GLN A 152 13.38 -12.44 11.14
CA GLN A 152 12.25 -11.92 10.38
C GLN A 152 12.35 -10.43 10.06
N GLN A 153 12.94 -9.61 10.94
CA GLN A 153 13.19 -8.20 10.67
C GLN A 153 14.15 -8.05 9.48
N GLU A 154 15.20 -8.86 9.42
CA GLU A 154 16.16 -8.88 8.31
C GLU A 154 15.51 -9.31 7.00
N VAL A 155 14.82 -10.45 6.99
CA VAL A 155 14.14 -10.99 5.80
C VAL A 155 13.10 -9.98 5.29
N SER A 156 12.30 -9.39 6.19
CA SER A 156 11.33 -8.37 5.84
C SER A 156 12.00 -7.12 5.27
N GLY A 157 13.09 -6.64 5.87
CA GLY A 157 13.86 -5.50 5.39
C GLY A 157 14.36 -5.70 3.96
N LYS A 158 14.93 -6.87 3.66
CA LYS A 158 15.39 -7.24 2.31
C LYS A 158 14.24 -7.29 1.31
N ALA A 159 13.10 -7.89 1.67
CA ALA A 159 11.92 -7.96 0.82
C ALA A 159 11.34 -6.56 0.51
N ILE A 160 11.25 -5.71 1.53
CA ILE A 160 10.79 -4.32 1.40
C ILE A 160 11.72 -3.54 0.46
N ALA A 161 13.04 -3.63 0.65
CA ALA A 161 14.01 -2.95 -0.20
C ALA A 161 13.93 -3.41 -1.66
N ALA A 162 13.84 -4.72 -1.89
CA ALA A 162 13.65 -5.28 -3.24
C ALA A 162 12.35 -4.77 -3.88
N HIS A 163 11.26 -4.70 -3.12
CA HIS A 163 9.98 -4.22 -3.61
C HIS A 163 10.02 -2.71 -3.91
N PHE A 164 10.69 -1.92 -3.07
CA PHE A 164 10.93 -0.50 -3.30
C PHE A 164 11.64 -0.26 -4.65
N MET A 165 12.73 -0.99 -4.91
CA MET A 165 13.43 -0.89 -6.19
C MET A 165 12.55 -1.25 -7.39
N LYS A 166 11.68 -2.27 -7.27
CA LYS A 166 10.69 -2.62 -8.30
C LYS A 166 9.70 -1.47 -8.54
N THR A 167 9.19 -0.85 -7.48
CA THR A 167 8.27 0.30 -7.57
C THR A 167 8.91 1.50 -8.25
N VAL A 168 10.15 1.85 -7.90
CA VAL A 168 10.89 2.96 -8.55
C VAL A 168 11.10 2.69 -10.04
N LYS A 169 11.46 1.46 -10.42
CA LYS A 169 11.58 1.05 -11.83
C LYS A 169 10.24 1.15 -12.56
N LEU A 170 9.14 0.73 -11.94
CA LEU A 170 7.80 0.81 -12.53
C LEU A 170 7.38 2.27 -12.80
N CYS A 171 7.66 3.19 -11.88
CA CYS A 171 7.33 4.61 -12.02
C CYS A 171 8.18 5.31 -13.08
N SER A 172 9.47 5.00 -13.15
CA SER A 172 10.43 5.65 -14.05
C SER A 172 10.41 5.14 -15.50
N VAL A 173 10.04 3.89 -15.75
CA VAL A 173 10.16 3.24 -17.08
C VAL A 173 8.85 3.19 -17.88
N ALA A 174 7.71 3.57 -17.33
CA ALA A 174 6.40 3.24 -17.92
C ALA A 174 6.22 3.64 -19.41
N ARG A 175 6.29 2.61 -20.27
CA ARG A 175 6.28 2.69 -21.75
C ARG A 175 4.89 2.76 -22.40
N SER A 176 3.79 2.64 -21.65
CA SER A 176 2.44 2.74 -22.23
C SER A 176 1.39 3.31 -21.26
N THR A 177 0.40 4.01 -21.82
CA THR A 177 -0.84 4.43 -21.15
C THR A 177 -1.66 3.22 -20.67
N ALA A 178 -1.48 2.04 -21.27
CA ALA A 178 -2.14 0.79 -20.87
C ALA A 178 -1.77 0.30 -19.46
N LYS A 179 -0.73 0.86 -18.82
CA LYS A 179 -0.33 0.51 -17.44
C LYS A 179 -0.87 1.48 -16.37
N GLN A 180 -1.77 2.40 -16.70
CA GLN A 180 -2.26 3.39 -15.73
C GLN A 180 -3.03 2.74 -14.56
N ALA A 181 -3.83 1.69 -14.83
CA ALA A 181 -4.49 0.92 -13.77
C ALA A 181 -3.50 0.21 -12.82
N GLN A 182 -2.32 -0.18 -13.33
CA GLN A 182 -1.24 -0.78 -12.52
C GLN A 182 -0.50 0.25 -11.66
N LYS A 183 -0.68 1.55 -11.91
CA LYS A 183 -0.05 2.63 -11.14
C LYS A 183 -0.92 3.17 -10.02
N HIS A 184 -2.23 2.87 -9.99
CA HIS A 184 -3.05 3.23 -8.83
C HIS A 184 -2.42 2.65 -7.55
N HIS A 185 -2.48 3.42 -6.46
CA HIS A 185 -1.84 3.11 -5.17
C HIS A 185 -0.31 3.05 -5.17
N ALA A 186 0.38 3.36 -6.29
CA ALA A 186 1.85 3.34 -6.31
C ALA A 186 2.47 4.38 -5.36
N ALA A 187 1.82 5.54 -5.21
CA ALA A 187 2.27 6.60 -4.31
C ALA A 187 2.18 6.17 -2.84
N GLU A 188 1.05 5.58 -2.46
CA GLU A 188 0.80 5.06 -1.12
C GLU A 188 1.71 3.88 -0.79
N LEU A 189 1.90 2.96 -1.76
CA LEU A 189 2.85 1.86 -1.63
C LEU A 189 4.28 2.38 -1.44
N SER A 190 4.72 3.35 -2.24
CA SER A 190 6.05 3.97 -2.10
C SER A 190 6.22 4.60 -0.72
N TYR A 191 5.18 5.29 -0.22
CA TYR A 191 5.21 5.87 1.12
C TYR A 191 5.39 4.79 2.19
N ASN A 192 4.57 3.75 2.17
CA ASN A 192 4.66 2.66 3.15
C ASN A 192 5.99 1.90 3.07
N LEU A 193 6.52 1.65 1.87
CA LEU A 193 7.84 1.03 1.70
C LEU A 193 8.96 1.89 2.29
N THR A 194 8.96 3.20 2.02
CA THR A 194 9.98 4.11 2.56
C THR A 194 9.84 4.29 4.07
N LEU A 195 8.62 4.25 4.61
CA LEU A 195 8.36 4.25 6.05
C LEU A 195 8.90 2.97 6.71
N ALA A 196 8.68 1.81 6.10
CA ALA A 196 9.23 0.55 6.60
C ALA A 196 10.77 0.55 6.56
N LEU A 197 11.38 1.08 5.48
CA LEU A 197 12.84 1.26 5.40
C LEU A 197 13.36 2.22 6.47
N LEU A 198 12.61 3.24 6.89
CA LEU A 198 13.01 4.09 8.01
C LEU A 198 13.14 3.31 9.34
N MET A 199 12.39 2.22 9.53
CA MET A 199 12.52 1.35 10.70
C MET A 199 13.76 0.48 10.62
N VAL A 200 14.10 -0.02 9.41
CA VAL A 200 15.29 -0.83 9.15
C VAL A 200 16.59 -0.07 9.47
N ARG A 201 16.61 1.26 9.28
CA ARG A 201 17.85 2.07 9.37
C ARG A 201 18.59 1.99 10.70
N GLY A 202 17.91 1.58 11.78
CA GLY A 202 18.48 1.50 13.13
C GLY A 202 18.87 0.08 13.55
N LYS A 203 18.77 -0.90 12.64
CA LYS A 203 19.00 -2.32 12.95
C LYS A 203 20.43 -2.74 12.60
N GLU A 204 20.91 -3.79 13.24
CA GLU A 204 22.28 -4.29 13.05
C GLU A 204 22.52 -4.76 11.60
N PHE A 205 21.53 -5.39 10.99
CA PHE A 205 21.56 -5.87 9.61
C PHE A 205 21.28 -4.77 8.55
N MET A 206 21.39 -3.49 8.91
CA MET A 206 21.08 -2.39 8.01
C MET A 206 21.94 -2.39 6.73
N ASN A 207 23.18 -2.90 6.80
CA ASN A 207 24.10 -2.89 5.66
C ASN A 207 23.73 -3.94 4.61
N GLU A 208 23.08 -5.02 5.02
CA GLU A 208 22.55 -6.09 4.18
C GLU A 208 21.31 -5.62 3.40
N VAL A 209 20.61 -4.59 3.91
CA VAL A 209 19.41 -4.02 3.29
C VAL A 209 19.74 -2.77 2.45
N PHE A 210 20.54 -1.85 2.96
CA PHE A 210 20.87 -0.58 2.31
C PHE A 210 22.09 -0.70 1.40
N THR A 211 21.94 -1.47 0.33
CA THR A 211 22.98 -1.64 -0.69
C THR A 211 23.10 -0.41 -1.60
N GLN A 212 24.21 -0.33 -2.35
CA GLN A 212 24.41 0.68 -3.41
C GLN A 212 23.20 0.82 -4.35
N GLU A 213 22.55 -0.28 -4.70
CA GLU A 213 21.39 -0.31 -5.61
C GLU A 213 20.15 0.33 -4.99
N VAL A 214 19.94 0.11 -3.69
CA VAL A 214 18.83 0.71 -2.93
C VAL A 214 19.05 2.22 -2.79
N LEU A 215 20.26 2.65 -2.46
CA LEU A 215 20.61 4.07 -2.38
C LEU A 215 20.47 4.77 -3.74
N SER A 216 20.93 4.12 -4.82
CA SER A 216 20.72 4.60 -6.19
C SER A 216 19.23 4.71 -6.52
N SER A 217 18.41 3.79 -6.04
CA SER A 217 16.95 3.82 -6.23
C SER A 217 16.28 4.97 -5.47
N PHE A 218 16.78 5.34 -4.29
CA PHE A 218 16.33 6.57 -3.61
C PHE A 218 16.63 7.82 -4.44
N LEU A 219 17.86 7.96 -4.95
CA LEU A 219 18.24 9.08 -5.81
C LEU A 219 17.42 9.11 -7.10
N ASN A 220 17.16 7.95 -7.71
CA ASN A 220 16.30 7.84 -8.90
C ASN A 220 14.86 8.30 -8.61
N LEU A 221 14.28 7.94 -7.45
CA LEU A 221 12.94 8.40 -7.10
C LEU A 221 12.90 9.93 -6.93
N ILE A 222 13.92 10.52 -6.29
CA ILE A 222 14.08 11.97 -6.14
C ILE A 222 14.17 12.65 -7.52
N GLN A 223 15.05 12.16 -8.41
CA GLN A 223 15.17 12.65 -9.78
C GLN A 223 13.84 12.57 -10.52
N TRP A 224 13.15 11.43 -10.44
CA TRP A 224 11.87 11.23 -11.10
C TRP A 224 10.81 12.22 -10.63
N ARG A 225 10.65 12.40 -9.31
CA ARG A 225 9.61 13.25 -8.71
C ARG A 225 9.84 14.74 -8.92
N ARG A 226 11.11 15.18 -8.95
CA ARG A 226 11.49 16.58 -9.16
C ARG A 226 11.77 16.93 -10.62
N ASP A 227 11.70 15.96 -11.51
CA ASP A 227 11.77 16.22 -12.93
C ASP A 227 10.57 17.09 -13.38
N PRO A 228 10.80 18.25 -14.02
CA PRO A 228 9.73 19.19 -14.38
C PRO A 228 8.67 18.63 -15.32
N LYS A 229 8.98 17.55 -16.04
CA LYS A 229 8.08 16.95 -17.00
C LYS A 229 7.38 15.72 -16.42
N THR A 230 7.59 15.37 -15.15
CA THR A 230 6.83 14.33 -14.46
C THR A 230 5.50 14.92 -13.99
N ALA A 231 4.41 14.36 -14.50
CA ALA A 231 3.07 14.68 -14.03
C ALA A 231 2.64 13.66 -12.97
N VAL A 232 2.11 14.16 -11.87
CA VAL A 232 1.59 13.37 -10.75
C VAL A 232 0.17 13.86 -10.47
N ASP A 233 -0.74 12.94 -10.17
CA ASP A 233 -2.10 13.28 -9.80
C ASP A 233 -2.10 14.00 -8.44
N LYS A 234 -2.90 15.06 -8.29
CA LYS A 234 -2.97 15.85 -7.04
C LYS A 234 -3.30 15.01 -5.80
N ALA A 235 -4.09 13.95 -5.97
CA ALA A 235 -4.44 13.03 -4.89
C ALA A 235 -3.23 12.26 -4.33
N ASP A 236 -2.21 12.03 -5.17
CA ASP A 236 -1.02 11.24 -4.84
C ASP A 236 0.18 12.10 -4.42
N GLU A 237 0.09 13.43 -4.60
CA GLU A 237 1.20 14.37 -4.39
C GLU A 237 1.80 14.26 -2.98
N ARG A 238 0.94 14.22 -1.96
CA ARG A 238 1.38 14.10 -0.56
C ARG A 238 2.15 12.82 -0.29
N SER A 239 1.68 11.68 -0.79
CA SER A 239 2.33 10.39 -0.57
C SER A 239 3.67 10.31 -1.30
N TRP A 240 3.77 10.90 -2.50
CA TRP A 240 5.05 11.01 -3.19
C TRP A 240 6.03 11.94 -2.48
N ASP A 241 5.58 13.12 -2.04
CA ASP A 241 6.47 14.04 -1.33
C ASP A 241 6.92 13.46 0.01
N ALA A 242 6.05 12.79 0.75
CA ALA A 242 6.43 12.05 1.96
C ALA A 242 7.44 10.93 1.67
N SER A 243 7.26 10.19 0.56
CA SER A 243 8.25 9.20 0.12
C SER A 243 9.62 9.82 -0.13
N ILE A 244 9.66 10.99 -0.78
CA ILE A 244 10.90 11.75 -1.02
C ILE A 244 11.55 12.17 0.29
N SER A 245 10.77 12.72 1.23
CA SER A 245 11.29 13.13 2.54
C SER A 245 11.87 11.94 3.31
N ASN A 246 11.22 10.77 3.28
CA ASN A 246 11.75 9.55 3.88
C ASN A 246 13.05 9.10 3.21
N CYS A 247 13.11 9.08 1.88
CA CYS A 247 14.33 8.74 1.13
C CYS A 247 15.49 9.67 1.49
N LEU A 248 15.24 10.97 1.54
CA LEU A 248 16.24 11.98 1.88
C LEU A 248 16.72 11.83 3.32
N LEU A 249 15.82 11.57 4.26
CA LEU A 249 16.19 11.33 5.65
C LEU A 249 17.10 10.12 5.76
N ILE A 250 16.73 9.00 5.13
CA ILE A 250 17.54 7.77 5.09
C ILE A 250 18.92 8.08 4.48
N LEU A 251 18.97 8.67 3.30
CA LEU A 251 20.23 9.03 2.62
C LEU A 251 21.10 9.95 3.48
N SER A 252 20.52 10.98 4.09
CA SER A 252 21.25 11.96 4.90
C SER A 252 21.91 11.33 6.14
N LEU A 253 21.35 10.22 6.64
CA LEU A 253 21.91 9.48 7.76
C LEU A 253 22.93 8.45 7.29
N LEU A 254 22.63 7.70 6.23
CA LEU A 254 23.48 6.62 5.74
C LEU A 254 24.77 7.12 5.12
N LEU A 255 24.71 8.18 4.32
CA LEU A 255 25.87 8.70 3.58
C LEU A 255 26.84 9.47 4.48
N TRP A 256 26.38 9.95 5.64
CA TRP A 256 27.21 10.66 6.62
C TRP A 256 27.96 9.73 7.57
N ARG A 257 27.84 8.42 7.39
CA ARG A 257 28.69 7.45 8.10
C ARG A 257 30.16 7.57 7.65
N PRO A 258 31.11 7.22 8.52
CA PRO A 258 32.53 7.15 8.19
C PRO A 258 32.80 6.35 6.90
N ASP A 259 33.82 6.78 6.13
CA ASP A 259 34.16 6.16 4.84
C ASP A 259 34.48 4.67 4.97
N ASP A 260 35.13 4.24 6.06
CA ASP A 260 35.44 2.82 6.30
C ASP A 260 34.18 1.94 6.47
N ILE A 261 33.09 2.50 7.00
CA ILE A 261 31.79 1.82 7.11
C ILE A 261 31.12 1.75 5.75
N LEU A 262 31.20 2.82 4.95
CA LEU A 262 30.65 2.85 3.60
C LEU A 262 31.37 1.86 2.67
N ASP A 263 32.70 1.82 2.76
CA ASP A 263 33.54 0.90 1.99
C ASP A 263 33.23 -0.57 2.33
N LYS A 264 33.07 -0.90 3.63
CA LYS A 264 32.64 -2.24 4.07
C LYS A 264 31.26 -2.63 3.53
N ALA A 265 30.36 -1.66 3.39
CA ALA A 265 29.03 -1.84 2.81
C ALA A 265 29.02 -1.77 1.26
N ASN A 266 30.19 -1.65 0.62
CA ASN A 266 30.33 -1.51 -0.84
C ASN A 266 29.57 -0.30 -1.41
N ILE A 267 29.54 0.80 -0.67
CA ILE A 267 28.86 2.05 -1.08
C ILE A 267 29.89 3.01 -1.69
N ASP A 268 29.81 3.21 -3.00
CA ASP A 268 30.65 4.17 -3.71
C ASP A 268 29.91 5.51 -3.90
N LEU A 269 30.37 6.54 -3.16
CA LEU A 269 29.82 7.89 -3.22
C LEU A 269 29.99 8.54 -4.60
N LYS A 270 31.08 8.26 -5.32
CA LYS A 270 31.29 8.83 -6.67
C LYS A 270 30.30 8.21 -7.65
N SER A 271 30.08 6.91 -7.55
CA SER A 271 29.04 6.21 -8.32
C SER A 271 27.65 6.79 -8.02
N LEU A 272 27.31 7.01 -6.74
CA LEU A 272 26.03 7.63 -6.35
C LEU A 272 25.89 9.06 -6.91
N ALA A 273 26.92 9.90 -6.78
CA ALA A 273 26.92 11.26 -7.32
C ALA A 273 26.72 11.31 -8.84
N SER A 274 27.23 10.29 -9.55
CA SER A 274 27.08 10.14 -11.00
C SER A 274 25.77 9.48 -11.45
N THR A 275 24.91 9.06 -10.50
CA THR A 275 23.67 8.33 -10.80
C THR A 275 22.74 9.15 -11.67
N SER A 276 22.29 8.53 -12.77
CA SER A 276 21.37 9.15 -13.72
C SER A 276 20.18 8.26 -14.01
N LEU A 277 18.98 8.81 -13.80
CA LEU A 277 17.75 8.18 -14.23
C LEU A 277 17.44 8.46 -15.70
N MET A 278 17.16 7.40 -16.45
CA MET A 278 16.54 7.48 -17.77
C MET A 278 15.03 7.24 -17.63
N VAL A 279 14.23 8.25 -18.01
CA VAL A 279 12.77 8.20 -17.98
C VAL A 279 12.25 7.88 -19.37
N ALA A 280 11.52 6.77 -19.49
CA ALA A 280 10.85 6.39 -20.72
C ALA A 280 9.40 6.90 -20.73
N ARG A 281 8.89 7.22 -21.92
CA ARG A 281 7.51 7.69 -22.12
C ARG A 281 6.86 6.95 -23.27
N PRO A 282 5.53 6.74 -23.23
CA PRO A 282 4.82 6.14 -24.36
C PRO A 282 5.06 6.93 -25.65
N GLY A 283 5.50 6.24 -26.69
CA GLY A 283 5.72 6.82 -28.03
C GLY A 283 6.88 7.83 -28.13
N LYS A 284 7.76 7.94 -27.11
CA LYS A 284 8.94 8.84 -27.16
C LYS A 284 10.21 8.10 -26.74
N ALA A 285 11.34 8.51 -27.31
CA ALA A 285 12.65 8.00 -26.90
C ALA A 285 12.90 8.24 -25.39
N PRO A 286 13.55 7.31 -24.69
CA PRO A 286 14.00 7.53 -23.32
C PRO A 286 14.86 8.79 -23.23
N ARG A 287 14.67 9.56 -22.15
CA ARG A 287 15.46 10.77 -21.90
C ARG A 287 16.05 10.74 -20.51
N LYS A 288 17.14 11.49 -20.31
CA LYS A 288 17.65 11.75 -18.96
C LYS A 288 16.63 12.58 -18.17
N ALA A 289 16.41 12.21 -16.90
CA ALA A 289 15.71 13.05 -15.94
C ALA A 289 16.52 14.31 -15.62
N ILE A 290 15.97 15.18 -14.77
CA ILE A 290 16.78 16.18 -14.05
C ILE A 290 17.97 15.49 -13.35
N ASP A 291 19.14 16.11 -13.38
CA ASP A 291 20.30 15.58 -12.66
C ASP A 291 20.07 15.67 -11.13
N ILE A 292 20.75 14.80 -10.37
CA ILE A 292 20.49 14.67 -8.94
C ILE A 292 20.90 15.94 -8.17
N LYS A 293 21.98 16.63 -8.56
CA LYS A 293 22.43 17.86 -7.93
C LYS A 293 21.34 18.94 -8.05
N SER A 294 20.84 19.18 -9.26
CA SER A 294 19.74 20.12 -9.50
C SER A 294 18.46 19.73 -8.77
N ALA A 295 18.14 18.43 -8.67
CA ALA A 295 16.97 17.97 -7.91
C ALA A 295 17.10 18.27 -6.41
N LEU A 296 18.28 18.01 -5.83
CA LEU A 296 18.58 18.29 -4.42
C LEU A 296 18.57 19.79 -4.13
N THR A 297 19.19 20.62 -4.98
CA THR A 297 19.17 22.08 -4.85
C THR A 297 17.74 22.62 -4.79
N LYS A 298 16.87 22.19 -5.71
CA LYS A 298 15.45 22.58 -5.72
C LYS A 298 14.71 22.20 -4.44
N ILE A 299 15.03 21.05 -3.83
CA ILE A 299 14.41 20.64 -2.57
C ILE A 299 14.97 21.47 -1.41
N SER A 300 16.27 21.72 -1.38
CA SER A 300 16.91 22.52 -0.33
C SER A 300 16.46 23.98 -0.27
N GLU A 301 16.05 24.53 -1.42
CA GLU A 301 15.50 25.89 -1.55
C GLU A 301 13.98 25.93 -1.36
N GLY A 302 13.33 24.78 -1.17
CA GLY A 302 11.88 24.66 -1.00
C GLY A 302 11.40 25.01 0.42
N ASN A 303 10.08 24.98 0.60
CA ASN A 303 9.42 25.34 1.86
C ASN A 303 9.40 24.21 2.92
N ASP A 304 9.75 22.97 2.57
CA ASP A 304 9.80 21.86 3.52
C ASP A 304 11.16 21.86 4.24
N ALA A 305 11.17 22.32 5.49
CA ALA A 305 12.39 22.45 6.28
C ALA A 305 13.10 21.11 6.52
N SER A 306 12.34 20.01 6.73
CA SER A 306 12.92 18.69 7.03
C SER A 306 13.55 18.08 5.78
N ALA A 307 12.81 18.09 4.67
CA ALA A 307 13.32 17.63 3.38
C ALA A 307 14.48 18.51 2.90
N GLY A 308 14.40 19.82 3.12
CA GLY A 308 15.42 20.78 2.71
C GLY A 308 16.75 20.58 3.43
N LEU A 309 16.73 20.39 4.76
CA LEU A 309 17.93 20.08 5.54
C LEU A 309 18.55 18.75 5.12
N SER A 310 17.71 17.71 4.94
CA SER A 310 18.17 16.39 4.52
C SER A 310 18.77 16.43 3.11
N ALA A 311 18.15 17.16 2.19
CA ALA A 311 18.67 17.37 0.84
C ALA A 311 20.02 18.10 0.83
N LYS A 312 20.18 19.14 1.66
CA LYS A 312 21.45 19.85 1.82
C LYS A 312 22.55 18.92 2.31
N ARG A 313 22.28 18.11 3.33
CA ARG A 313 23.25 17.11 3.83
C ARG A 313 23.66 16.10 2.76
N VAL A 314 22.72 15.62 1.95
CA VAL A 314 23.03 14.69 0.85
C VAL A 314 23.85 15.40 -0.23
N LEU A 315 23.52 16.65 -0.54
CA LEU A 315 24.25 17.47 -1.51
C LEU A 315 25.71 17.66 -1.07
N ASP A 316 25.93 18.13 0.17
CA ASP A 316 27.26 18.40 0.74
C ASP A 316 28.15 17.14 0.82
N ARG A 317 27.54 15.96 0.92
CA ARG A 317 28.27 14.68 1.01
C ARG A 317 28.62 14.09 -0.36
N LEU A 318 27.82 14.37 -1.39
CA LEU A 318 28.00 13.81 -2.73
C LEU A 318 28.73 14.75 -3.71
N PHE A 319 28.72 16.06 -3.47
CA PHE A 319 29.19 17.09 -4.42
C PHE A 319 30.01 18.19 -3.75
#